data_AF-A0A1Y1K1L0-F1
#
_entry.id   AF-A0A1Y1K1L0-F1
#
_cell.length_a   1.000
_cell.length_b   1.000
_cell.length_c   1.000
_cell.angle_alpha   90.00
_cell.angle_beta   90.00
_cell.angle_gamma   90.00
#
_symmetry.space_group_name_H-M   'P 1'
#
loop_
_entity.id
_entity.type
_entity.pdbx_description
1 polymer ?
#
loop_
_entity_poly.entity_id
_entity_poly.type
_entity_poly.pdbx_seq_one_letter_code
_entity_poly.pdbx_strand_id
1 'polypeptide(L)'
;MEKLLINTPKRVQANYLMWKTVESSLPYLTEKLRHSSTPYTYSTFGWKKCVGLTLKSMPTATSALYVRRYVQNDTKLNTIEMVSYINNEFINMIKRADWLDDTKKQHAFEKVATMSSRIAYPDELLSDEKLEEVYKGVGIRFCL
;
A
#
# COMPACT_ATOMS: atom_id res chain seq x y z
N MET A 1 4.61 -25.94 -9.51
CA MET A 1 4.48 -25.93 -8.03
C MET A 1 4.03 -27.28 -7.49
N GLU A 2 2.98 -27.87 -8.04
CA GLU A 2 2.43 -29.17 -7.61
C GLU A 2 3.46 -30.32 -7.58
N LYS A 3 4.28 -30.45 -8.62
CA LYS A 3 5.37 -31.45 -8.69
C LYS A 3 6.37 -31.36 -7.53
N LEU A 4 6.66 -30.14 -7.04
CA LEU A 4 7.58 -29.94 -5.91
C LEU A 4 6.97 -30.38 -4.58
N LEU A 5 5.68 -30.11 -4.38
CA LEU A 5 4.96 -30.50 -3.15
C LEU A 5 4.76 -32.02 -3.06
N ILE A 6 4.60 -32.70 -4.18
CA ILE A 6 4.46 -34.17 -4.22
C ILE A 6 5.82 -34.84 -3.98
N ASN A 7 6.89 -34.33 -4.59
CA ASN A 7 8.21 -34.96 -4.57
C ASN A 7 9.05 -34.64 -3.32
N THR A 8 8.65 -33.65 -2.51
CA THR A 8 9.39 -33.27 -1.29
C THR A 8 8.88 -34.06 -0.09
N PRO A 9 9.74 -34.68 0.75
CA PRO A 9 9.29 -35.37 1.97
C PRO A 9 8.50 -34.45 2.91
N LYS A 10 7.45 -34.99 3.56
CA LYS A 10 6.57 -34.22 4.45
C LYS A 10 7.31 -33.49 5.57
N ARG A 11 8.37 -34.11 6.11
CA ARG A 11 9.25 -33.48 7.12
C ARG A 11 9.93 -32.22 6.61
N VAL A 12 10.43 -32.23 5.37
CA VAL A 12 11.10 -31.07 4.76
C VAL A 12 10.09 -29.95 4.51
N GLN A 13 8.88 -30.28 4.06
CA GLN A 13 7.80 -29.30 3.92
C GLN A 13 7.42 -28.67 5.26
N ALA A 14 7.24 -29.48 6.31
CA ALA A 14 6.92 -29.00 7.65
C ALA A 14 8.03 -28.10 8.23
N ASN A 15 9.29 -28.51 8.08
CA ASN A 15 10.45 -27.71 8.51
C ASN A 15 10.51 -26.38 7.78
N TYR A 16 10.27 -26.38 6.47
CA TYR A 16 10.25 -25.14 5.68
C TYR A 16 9.13 -24.20 6.13
N LEU A 17 7.91 -24.71 6.34
CA LEU A 17 6.79 -23.92 6.84
C LEU A 17 7.10 -23.34 8.23
N MET A 18 7.62 -24.17 9.14
CA MET A 18 8.02 -23.73 10.48
C MET A 18 9.10 -22.65 10.41
N TRP A 19 10.10 -22.84 9.55
CA TRP A 19 11.15 -21.84 9.36
C TRP A 19 10.59 -20.53 8.80
N LYS A 20 9.64 -20.57 7.86
CA LYS A 20 8.95 -19.35 7.38
C LYS A 20 8.16 -18.65 8.47
N THR A 21 7.53 -19.39 9.37
CA THR A 21 6.88 -18.80 10.55
C THR A 21 7.89 -18.13 11.48
N VAL A 22 9.00 -18.81 11.80
CA VAL A 22 10.09 -18.25 12.61
C VAL A 22 10.64 -16.97 11.96
N GLU A 23 10.98 -17.05 10.67
CA GLU A 23 11.50 -15.92 9.88
C GLU A 23 10.55 -14.72 9.93
N SER A 24 9.24 -14.94 9.78
CA SER A 24 8.24 -13.87 9.85
C SER A 24 8.10 -13.23 11.24
N SER A 25 8.48 -13.97 12.29
CA SER A 25 8.37 -13.54 13.68
C SER A 25 9.62 -12.81 14.18
N LEU A 26 10.78 -13.02 13.55
CA LEU A 26 12.07 -12.39 13.92
C LEU A 26 12.00 -10.87 14.17
N PRO A 27 11.23 -10.06 13.40
CA PRO A 27 11.13 -8.63 13.66
C PRO A 27 10.55 -8.29 15.04
N TYR A 28 9.79 -9.19 15.66
CA TYR A 28 9.11 -8.97 16.94
C TYR A 28 9.82 -9.62 18.13
N LEU A 29 10.91 -10.36 17.88
CA LEU A 29 11.67 -11.06 18.92
C LEU A 29 12.76 -10.18 19.54
N THR A 30 13.39 -10.72 20.58
CA THR A 30 14.49 -10.08 21.31
C THR A 30 15.65 -9.70 20.40
N GLU A 31 16.37 -8.66 20.78
CA GLU A 31 17.50 -8.13 20.01
C GLU A 31 18.55 -9.20 19.69
N LYS A 32 18.83 -10.10 20.65
CA LYS A 32 19.75 -11.23 20.49
C LYS A 32 19.37 -12.15 19.32
N LEU A 33 18.09 -12.51 19.19
CA LEU A 33 17.62 -13.38 18.12
C LEU A 33 17.54 -12.65 16.78
N ARG A 34 17.22 -11.35 16.81
CA ARG A 34 17.19 -10.49 15.64
C ARG A 34 18.57 -10.30 15.01
N HIS A 35 19.59 -9.95 15.80
CA HIS A 35 20.96 -9.72 15.30
C HIS A 35 21.57 -10.98 14.68
N SER A 36 21.24 -12.16 15.20
CA SER A 36 21.70 -13.43 14.65
C SER A 36 21.18 -13.71 13.24
N SER A 37 20.04 -13.14 12.85
CA SER A 37 19.38 -13.42 11.57
C SER A 37 19.80 -12.48 10.44
N THR A 38 20.27 -11.27 10.77
CA THR A 38 20.65 -10.27 9.77
C THR A 38 21.84 -9.42 10.25
N PRO A 39 23.07 -9.97 10.26
CA PRO A 39 24.26 -9.24 10.69
C PRO A 39 24.60 -8.03 9.79
N TYR A 40 24.06 -7.98 8.56
CA TYR A 40 24.34 -6.95 7.55
C TYR A 40 23.21 -5.94 7.34
N THR A 41 22.07 -6.07 8.02
CA THR A 41 21.00 -5.05 7.92
C THR A 41 21.33 -3.92 8.90
N TYR A 42 22.24 -3.07 8.46
CA TYR A 42 22.69 -1.86 9.14
C TYR A 42 21.52 -1.06 9.74
N SER A 43 21.56 -0.91 11.08
CA SER A 43 21.22 0.30 11.82
C SER A 43 20.03 1.14 11.34
N THR A 44 18.86 0.56 11.11
CA THR A 44 17.64 1.37 11.23
C THR A 44 17.47 1.69 12.71
N PHE A 45 17.72 2.95 13.09
CA PHE A 45 17.36 3.51 14.41
C PHE A 45 16.06 2.87 14.91
N GLY A 46 16.03 2.43 16.18
CA GLY A 46 14.91 1.64 16.73
C GLY A 46 13.53 2.22 16.41
N TRP A 47 13.39 3.54 16.42
CA TRP A 47 12.14 4.23 16.08
C TRP A 47 11.70 4.03 14.61
N LYS A 48 12.63 4.01 13.64
CA LYS A 48 12.31 3.80 12.21
C LYS A 48 11.68 2.43 12.00
N LYS A 49 12.13 1.43 12.75
CA LYS A 49 11.54 0.10 12.75
C LYS A 49 10.12 0.12 13.29
N CYS A 50 9.88 0.81 14.41
CA CYS A 50 8.53 0.97 14.95
C CYS A 50 7.60 1.65 13.93
N VAL A 51 8.05 2.73 13.28
CA VAL A 51 7.30 3.40 12.20
C VAL A 51 7.02 2.46 11.03
N GLY A 52 8.00 1.66 10.62
CA GLY A 52 7.81 0.68 9.55
C GLY A 52 6.81 -0.42 9.92
N LEU A 53 6.79 -0.87 11.18
CA LEU A 53 5.82 -1.83 11.68
C LEU A 53 4.41 -1.23 11.75
N THR A 54 4.27 -0.01 12.28
CA THR A 54 2.96 0.67 12.35
C THR A 54 2.42 0.98 10.96
N LEU A 55 3.27 1.39 10.02
CA LEU A 55 2.86 1.62 8.63
C LEU A 55 2.34 0.34 7.96
N LYS A 56 2.96 -0.81 8.25
CA LYS A 56 2.53 -2.11 7.72
C LYS A 56 1.25 -2.63 8.36
N SER A 57 1.13 -2.51 9.69
CA SER A 57 0.00 -3.07 10.45
C SER A 57 -1.22 -2.14 10.48
N MET A 58 -1.00 -0.82 10.42
CA MET A 58 -2.04 0.20 10.53
C MET A 58 -1.82 1.29 9.45
N PRO A 59 -1.88 0.92 8.16
CA PRO A 59 -1.61 1.85 7.06
C PRO A 59 -2.60 3.02 7.06
N THR A 60 -3.90 2.76 7.24
CA THR A 60 -4.94 3.81 7.23
C THR A 60 -4.73 4.85 8.33
N ALA A 61 -4.50 4.42 9.58
CA ALA A 61 -4.22 5.34 10.68
C ALA A 61 -2.92 6.14 10.45
N THR A 62 -1.86 5.46 10.00
CA THR A 62 -0.56 6.11 9.73
C THR A 62 -0.68 7.14 8.60
N SER A 63 -1.43 6.80 7.53
CA SER A 63 -1.72 7.72 6.43
C SER A 63 -2.56 8.91 6.88
N ALA A 64 -3.58 8.70 7.72
CA ALA A 64 -4.39 9.80 8.26
C ALA A 64 -3.54 10.78 9.08
N LEU A 65 -2.65 10.27 9.95
CA LEU A 65 -1.72 11.10 10.71
C LEU A 65 -0.82 11.94 9.79
N TYR A 66 -0.28 11.33 8.73
CA TYR A 66 0.57 12.04 7.77
C TYR A 66 -0.20 13.11 6.99
N VAL A 67 -1.35 12.73 6.42
CA VAL A 67 -2.21 13.60 5.61
C VAL A 67 -2.63 14.82 6.40
N ARG A 68 -3.21 14.63 7.59
CA ARG A 68 -3.72 15.72 8.43
C ARG A 68 -2.62 16.70 8.85
N ARG A 69 -1.38 16.22 8.96
CA ARG A 69 -0.25 17.04 9.43
C ARG A 69 0.47 17.77 8.31
N TYR A 70 0.62 17.14 7.14
CA TYR A 70 1.56 17.58 6.11
C TYR A 70 0.92 17.88 4.76
N VAL A 71 -0.26 17.35 4.45
CA VAL A 71 -0.91 17.58 3.16
C VAL A 71 -1.87 18.74 3.28
N GLN A 72 -1.56 19.84 2.61
CA GLN A 72 -2.44 21.01 2.54
C GLN A 72 -3.58 20.77 1.55
N ASN A 73 -4.78 21.26 1.87
CA ASN A 73 -5.96 21.08 1.02
C ASN A 73 -5.73 21.65 -0.40
N ASP A 74 -5.06 22.79 -0.50
CA ASP A 74 -4.75 23.44 -1.78
C ASP A 74 -3.87 22.55 -2.68
N THR A 75 -2.98 21.75 -2.10
CA THR A 75 -2.17 20.79 -2.88
C THR A 75 -3.05 19.72 -3.53
N LYS A 76 -4.08 19.25 -2.82
CA LYS A 76 -5.05 18.27 -3.36
C LYS A 76 -5.86 18.90 -4.48
N LEU A 77 -6.39 20.12 -4.29
CA LEU A 77 -7.18 20.83 -5.30
C LEU A 77 -6.38 21.13 -6.57
N ASN A 78 -5.16 21.66 -6.43
CA ASN A 78 -4.28 21.93 -7.57
C ASN A 78 -3.92 20.65 -8.34
N THR A 79 -3.74 19.52 -7.65
CA THR A 79 -3.47 18.23 -8.30
C THR A 79 -4.70 17.70 -9.04
N ILE A 80 -5.91 17.88 -8.48
CA ILE A 80 -7.17 17.54 -9.16
C ILE A 80 -7.32 18.34 -10.46
N GLU A 81 -7.04 19.64 -10.41
CA GLU A 81 -7.07 20.51 -11.58
C GLU A 81 -6.05 20.06 -12.65
N MET A 82 -4.80 19.79 -12.23
CA MET A 82 -3.76 19.29 -13.13
C MET A 82 -4.14 17.97 -13.81
N VAL A 83 -4.73 17.02 -13.08
CA VAL A 83 -5.19 15.74 -13.66
C VAL A 83 -6.35 15.95 -14.63
N SER A 84 -7.24 16.91 -14.37
CA SER A 84 -8.30 17.31 -15.31
C SER A 84 -7.71 17.82 -16.62
N TYR A 85 -6.68 18.69 -16.56
CA TYR A 85 -5.99 19.16 -17.76
C TYR A 85 -5.35 18.03 -18.56
N ILE A 86 -4.68 17.08 -17.89
CA ILE A 86 -4.07 15.91 -18.53
C ILE A 86 -5.14 15.05 -19.23
N ASN A 87 -6.27 14.79 -18.57
CA ASN A 87 -7.36 14.01 -19.16
C ASN A 87 -7.96 14.71 -20.39
N ASN A 88 -8.17 16.03 -20.32
CA ASN A 88 -8.68 16.81 -21.45
C ASN A 88 -7.71 16.80 -22.64
N GLU A 89 -6.42 16.95 -22.39
CA GLU A 89 -5.42 16.86 -23.46
C GLU A 89 -5.33 15.45 -24.05
N PHE A 90 -5.47 14.41 -23.23
CA PHE A 90 -5.53 13.03 -23.73
C PHE A 90 -6.73 12.82 -24.67
N ILE A 91 -7.90 13.37 -24.34
CA ILE A 91 -9.07 13.38 -25.24
C ILE A 91 -8.74 14.12 -26.54
N ASN A 92 -8.07 15.27 -26.46
CA ASN A 92 -7.67 16.04 -27.65
C ASN A 92 -6.63 15.31 -28.51
N MET A 93 -5.76 14.50 -27.91
CA MET A 93 -4.83 13.63 -28.63
C MET A 93 -5.56 12.51 -29.37
N ILE A 94 -6.54 11.86 -28.72
CA ILE A 94 -7.36 10.81 -29.36
C ILE A 94 -8.10 11.38 -30.58
N LYS A 95 -8.66 12.59 -30.47
CA LYS A 95 -9.35 13.27 -31.59
C LYS A 95 -8.43 13.46 -32.80
N ARG A 96 -7.19 13.89 -32.56
CA ARG A 96 -6.16 14.20 -33.58
C ARG A 96 -5.39 12.98 -34.09
N ALA A 97 -5.67 11.78 -33.56
CA ALA A 97 -4.96 10.57 -33.96
C ALA A 97 -5.50 10.05 -35.30
N ASP A 98 -4.74 10.23 -36.38
CA ASP A 98 -5.11 9.77 -37.73
C ASP A 98 -5.00 8.25 -37.91
N TRP A 99 -4.28 7.59 -37.00
CA TRP A 99 -4.09 6.13 -37.02
C TRP A 99 -5.22 5.35 -36.34
N LEU A 100 -6.14 6.04 -35.66
CA LEU A 100 -7.34 5.45 -35.07
C LEU A 100 -8.54 5.66 -35.99
N ASP A 101 -9.19 4.57 -36.36
CA ASP A 101 -10.51 4.62 -36.98
C ASP A 101 -11.58 5.12 -35.98
N ASP A 102 -12.71 5.57 -36.52
CA ASP A 102 -13.77 6.20 -35.71
C ASP A 102 -14.35 5.25 -34.65
N THR A 103 -14.40 3.94 -34.95
CA THR A 103 -14.88 2.94 -33.99
C THR A 103 -13.94 2.79 -32.79
N LYS A 104 -12.62 2.79 -33.03
CA LYS A 104 -11.62 2.73 -31.96
C LYS A 104 -11.52 4.04 -31.20
N LYS A 105 -11.73 5.20 -31.85
CA LYS A 105 -11.83 6.50 -31.17
C LYS A 105 -12.99 6.52 -30.19
N GLN A 106 -14.16 6.01 -30.60
CA GLN A 106 -15.33 5.93 -29.73
C GLN A 106 -15.05 5.08 -28.48
N HIS A 107 -14.47 3.89 -28.65
CA HIS A 107 -14.07 3.05 -27.51
C HIS A 107 -13.02 3.71 -26.62
N ALA A 108 -12.08 4.47 -27.20
CA ALA A 108 -11.10 5.22 -26.43
C ALA A 108 -11.76 6.32 -25.59
N PHE A 109 -12.77 7.03 -26.13
CA PHE A 109 -13.54 8.01 -25.35
C PHE A 109 -14.34 7.37 -24.21
N GLU A 110 -15.00 6.24 -24.46
CA GLU A 110 -15.72 5.48 -23.42
C GLU A 110 -14.78 5.04 -22.30
N LYS A 111 -13.57 4.58 -22.67
CA LYS A 111 -12.55 4.22 -21.69
C LYS A 111 -12.10 5.41 -20.86
N VAL A 112 -11.84 6.57 -21.48
CA VAL A 112 -11.44 7.77 -20.73
C VAL A 112 -12.57 8.27 -19.83
N ALA A 113 -13.82 8.23 -20.29
CA ALA A 113 -14.99 8.64 -19.52
C ALA A 113 -15.22 7.76 -18.26
N THR A 114 -14.74 6.52 -18.27
CA THR A 114 -14.89 5.57 -17.15
C THR A 114 -13.66 5.51 -16.23
N MET A 115 -12.59 6.25 -16.55
CA MET A 115 -11.41 6.32 -15.68
C MET A 115 -11.75 7.08 -14.38
N SER A 116 -11.41 6.48 -13.24
CA SER A 116 -11.52 7.13 -11.93
C SER A 116 -10.15 7.56 -11.41
N SER A 117 -10.04 8.82 -11.01
CA SER A 117 -8.81 9.39 -10.44
C SER A 117 -8.84 9.30 -8.91
N ARG A 118 -7.82 8.69 -8.31
CA ARG A 118 -7.61 8.68 -6.86
C ARG A 118 -6.43 9.58 -6.53
N ILE A 119 -6.70 10.78 -6.00
CA ILE A 119 -5.69 11.84 -5.84
C ILE A 119 -5.46 12.12 -4.35
N ALA A 120 -4.19 12.08 -3.96
CA ALA A 120 -3.66 12.33 -2.61
C ALA A 120 -4.20 11.37 -1.53
N TYR A 121 -5.46 11.56 -1.10
CA TYR A 121 -6.08 10.78 -0.02
C TYR A 121 -7.62 10.83 -0.10
N PRO A 122 -8.29 9.76 0.36
CA PRO A 122 -9.74 9.74 0.50
C PRO A 122 -10.18 10.56 1.74
N ASP A 123 -11.30 11.28 1.66
CA ASP A 123 -11.72 12.25 2.68
C ASP A 123 -12.04 11.61 4.04
N GLU A 124 -12.33 10.32 4.04
CA GLU A 124 -12.55 9.48 5.23
C GLU A 124 -11.33 9.50 6.17
N LEU A 125 -10.12 9.74 5.66
CA LEU A 125 -8.93 9.90 6.52
C LEU A 125 -9.00 11.14 7.40
N LEU A 126 -9.86 12.12 7.10
CA LEU A 126 -10.06 13.32 7.90
C LEU A 126 -11.11 13.13 9.02
N SER A 127 -11.88 12.05 8.98
CA SER A 127 -12.91 11.73 9.98
C SER A 127 -12.38 10.74 11.03
N ASP A 128 -12.47 11.11 12.30
CA ASP A 128 -12.12 10.21 13.40
C ASP A 128 -13.09 9.04 13.51
N GLU A 129 -14.39 9.29 13.33
CA GLU A 129 -15.44 8.26 13.34
C GLU A 129 -15.17 7.16 12.31
N LYS A 130 -14.76 7.53 11.09
CA LYS A 130 -14.42 6.56 10.04
C LYS A 130 -13.14 5.80 10.32
N LEU A 131 -12.14 6.43 10.94
CA LEU A 131 -10.95 5.72 11.38
C LEU A 131 -11.26 4.72 12.50
N GLU A 132 -12.07 5.12 13.48
CA GLU A 132 -12.50 4.24 14.57
C GLU A 132 -13.31 3.06 14.05
N GLU A 133 -14.19 3.28 13.06
CA GLU A 133 -14.94 2.22 12.38
C GLU A 133 -14.00 1.17 11.74
N VAL A 134 -12.95 1.62 11.04
CA VAL A 134 -11.95 0.75 10.39
C VAL A 134 -11.20 -0.12 11.40
N TYR A 135 -10.91 0.42 12.59
CA TYR A 135 -10.15 -0.28 13.63
C TYR A 135 -11.04 -0.86 14.74
N LYS A 136 -12.35 -0.94 14.53
CA LYS A 136 -13.28 -1.54 15.48
C LYS A 136 -12.89 -3.00 15.75
N GLY A 137 -12.70 -3.33 17.02
CA GLY A 137 -12.31 -4.67 17.47
C GLY A 137 -10.79 -4.91 17.53
N VAL A 138 -9.96 -3.94 17.12
CA VAL A 138 -8.51 -3.99 17.37
C VAL A 138 -8.24 -3.54 18.80
N GLY A 139 -7.75 -4.46 19.63
CA GLY A 139 -7.30 -4.18 21.00
C GLY A 139 -5.80 -4.37 21.14
N ILE A 140 -5.05 -3.27 21.32
CA ILE A 140 -3.62 -3.34 21.64
C ILE A 140 -3.51 -3.56 23.16
N ARG A 141 -3.30 -4.81 23.57
CA ARG A 141 -3.01 -5.13 24.96
C ARG A 141 -1.51 -5.02 25.18
N PHE A 142 -1.10 -4.07 25.99
CA PHE A 142 0.24 -4.07 26.54
C PHE A 142 0.27 -5.12 27.65
N CYS A 143 1.01 -6.22 27.44
CA CYS A 143 1.42 -7.09 28.53
C CYS A 143 2.47 -6.33 29.35
N LEU A 144 1.99 -5.58 30.34
CA LEU A 144 2.80 -5.06 31.44
C LEU A 144 2.81 -6.10 32.57
#